data_AF-A0AA42Z516-F1
#
_entry.id   AF-A0AA42Z516-F1
#
_cell.length_a   1.000
_cell.length_b   1.000
_cell.length_c   1.000
_cell.angle_alpha   90.00
_cell.angle_beta   90.00
_cell.angle_gamma   90.00
#
_symmetry.space_group_name_H-M   'P 1'
#
loop_
_entity.id
_entity.type
_entity.pdbx_description
1 polymer ?
#
loop_
_entity_poly.entity_id
_entity_poly.type
_entity_poly.pdbx_seq_one_letter_code
_entity_poly.pdbx_strand_id
1 'polypeptide(L)'
;MTVGLLTFELHLPDARSLKNKRQTVRRIKDRLRSRYNVSVMELEEHQDLWQRAGLAVVTIASNRDVIENLFETIRSETERLSPGPVIETARDYLEAGEGMAEGWDGEDWE
;
A
#
# COMPACT_ATOMS: atom_id res chain seq x y z
N MET A 1 13.42 9.41 -9.74
CA MET A 1 12.70 9.20 -8.47
C MET A 1 11.26 8.90 -8.81
N THR A 2 10.70 7.86 -8.24
CA THR A 2 9.37 7.37 -8.60
C THR A 2 8.57 7.18 -7.32
N VAL A 3 7.32 7.62 -7.29
CA VAL A 3 6.33 7.24 -6.27
C VAL A 3 5.45 6.15 -6.88
N GLY A 4 5.24 5.06 -6.14
CA GLY A 4 4.35 3.99 -6.55
C GLY A 4 3.15 3.88 -5.64
N LEU A 5 1.98 3.60 -6.21
CA LEU A 5 0.76 3.21 -5.51
C LEU A 5 0.35 1.79 -5.95
N LEU A 6 0.16 0.91 -4.97
CA LEU A 6 -0.39 -0.44 -5.15
C LEU A 6 -1.73 -0.51 -4.44
N THR A 7 -2.76 -0.93 -5.16
CA THR A 7 -4.11 -1.12 -4.62
C THR A 7 -4.55 -2.57 -4.81
N PHE A 8 -5.07 -3.18 -3.75
CA PHE A 8 -5.60 -4.54 -3.80
C PHE A 8 -6.76 -4.74 -2.83
N GLU A 9 -7.59 -5.74 -3.13
CA GLU A 9 -8.68 -6.20 -2.29
C GLU A 9 -8.33 -7.51 -1.58
N LEU A 10 -8.89 -7.66 -0.39
CA LEU A 10 -8.80 -8.84 0.45
C LEU A 10 -10.18 -9.44 0.62
N HIS A 11 -10.31 -10.73 0.35
CA HIS A 11 -11.46 -11.51 0.78
C HIS A 11 -11.17 -12.12 2.17
N LEU A 12 -12.06 -11.86 3.13
CA LEU A 12 -11.94 -12.27 4.53
C LEU A 12 -13.05 -13.28 4.87
N PRO A 13 -12.96 -14.54 4.41
CA PRO A 13 -14.06 -15.52 4.55
C PRO A 13 -14.45 -15.78 6.02
N ASP A 14 -13.46 -15.75 6.93
CA ASP A 14 -13.64 -16.04 8.35
C ASP A 14 -14.15 -14.83 9.17
N ALA A 15 -14.22 -13.64 8.57
CA ALA A 15 -14.68 -12.46 9.27
C ALA A 15 -16.20 -12.50 9.46
N ARG A 16 -16.64 -12.52 10.72
CA ARG A 16 -18.06 -12.54 11.12
C ARG A 16 -18.54 -11.23 11.75
N SER A 17 -17.69 -10.21 11.75
CA SER A 17 -18.02 -8.87 12.25
C SER A 17 -17.00 -7.86 11.75
N LEU A 18 -17.37 -6.57 11.79
CA LEU A 18 -16.44 -5.47 11.51
C LEU A 18 -15.25 -5.46 12.46
N LYS A 19 -15.42 -5.89 13.72
CA LYS A 19 -14.32 -5.99 14.68
C LYS A 19 -13.30 -7.04 14.24
N ASN A 20 -13.76 -8.21 13.81
CA ASN A 20 -12.88 -9.29 13.32
C ASN A 20 -12.10 -8.82 12.09
N LYS A 21 -12.78 -8.20 11.13
CA LYS A 21 -12.14 -7.57 9.98
C LYS A 21 -11.07 -6.56 10.39
N ARG A 22 -11.41 -5.61 11.25
CA ARG A 22 -10.47 -4.55 11.71
C ARG A 22 -9.23 -5.15 12.35
N GLN A 23 -9.36 -6.24 13.10
CA GLN A 23 -8.22 -6.95 13.68
C GLN A 23 -7.31 -7.57 12.61
N THR A 24 -7.89 -8.26 11.62
CA THR A 24 -7.12 -8.87 10.51
C THR A 24 -6.43 -7.80 9.66
N VAL A 25 -7.17 -6.78 9.24
CA VAL A 25 -6.64 -5.66 8.43
C VAL A 25 -5.54 -4.93 9.18
N ARG A 26 -5.73 -4.63 10.47
CA ARG A 26 -4.70 -4.00 11.31
C ARG A 26 -3.42 -4.84 11.36
N ARG A 27 -3.53 -6.15 11.57
CA ARG A 27 -2.35 -7.04 11.60
C ARG A 27 -1.56 -6.97 10.29
N ILE A 28 -2.23 -6.97 9.14
CA ILE A 28 -1.58 -6.84 7.82
C ILE A 28 -0.90 -5.48 7.71
N LYS A 29 -1.61 -4.38 7.99
CA LYS A 29 -1.07 -3.01 7.91
C LYS A 29 0.15 -2.82 8.82
N ASP A 30 0.06 -3.27 10.07
CA ASP A 30 1.14 -3.14 11.05
C ASP A 30 2.37 -3.96 10.62
N ARG A 31 2.17 -5.14 10.02
CA ARG A 31 3.25 -5.97 9.48
C ARG A 31 3.92 -5.31 8.26
N LEU A 32 3.15 -4.77 7.32
CA LEU A 32 3.70 -4.09 6.14
C LEU A 32 4.49 -2.83 6.54
N ARG A 33 3.93 -1.99 7.41
CA ARG A 33 4.58 -0.76 7.90
C ARG A 33 5.85 -1.02 8.71
N SER A 34 5.90 -2.12 9.48
CA SER A 34 7.07 -2.43 10.31
C SER A 34 8.22 -3.06 9.53
N ARG A 35 7.94 -3.74 8.41
CA ARG A 35 8.95 -4.48 7.64
C ARG A 35 9.46 -3.71 6.41
N TYR A 36 8.67 -2.78 5.88
CA TYR A 36 8.97 -2.09 4.63
C TYR A 36 8.79 -0.57 4.77
N ASN A 37 9.52 0.18 3.94
CA ASN A 37 9.37 1.64 3.85
C ASN A 37 8.11 2.00 3.05
N VAL A 38 6.93 1.78 3.64
CA VAL A 38 5.64 2.00 2.98
C VAL A 38 4.63 2.68 3.91
N SER A 39 3.78 3.52 3.32
CA SER A 39 2.54 3.95 3.95
C SER A 39 1.39 3.08 3.47
N VAL A 40 0.46 2.76 4.36
CA VAL A 40 -0.66 1.83 4.09
C VAL A 40 -1.96 2.38 4.65
N MET A 41 -3.05 2.36 3.87
CA MET A 41 -4.40 2.68 4.33
C MET A 41 -5.41 1.60 3.94
N GLU A 42 -6.55 1.59 4.65
CA GLU A 42 -7.72 0.84 4.21
C GLU A 42 -8.61 1.80 3.42
N LEU A 43 -9.07 1.37 2.24
CA LEU A 43 -9.96 2.12 1.36
C LEU A 43 -11.38 2.17 1.91
N GLU A 44 -12.06 3.29 1.69
CA GLU A 44 -13.41 3.53 2.21
C GLU A 44 -14.48 2.59 1.61
N GLU A 45 -14.36 2.26 0.32
CA GLU A 45 -15.34 1.48 -0.47
C GLU A 45 -15.80 0.18 0.21
N HIS A 46 -14.92 -0.47 0.99
CA HIS A 46 -15.20 -1.75 1.64
C HIS A 46 -15.35 -1.65 3.16
N GLN A 47 -15.31 -0.47 3.78
CA GLN A 47 -15.23 -0.35 5.24
C GLN A 47 -16.41 -1.00 5.98
N ASP A 48 -17.62 -0.92 5.41
CA ASP A 48 -18.85 -1.48 6.00
C ASP A 48 -19.09 -2.96 5.63
N LEU A 49 -18.27 -3.53 4.74
CA LEU A 49 -18.28 -4.95 4.43
C LEU A 49 -17.31 -5.68 5.35
N TRP A 50 -17.76 -6.67 6.12
CA TRP A 50 -16.86 -7.42 7.00
C TRP A 50 -16.06 -8.52 6.26
N GLN A 51 -16.56 -9.06 5.14
CA GLN A 51 -15.85 -10.08 4.35
C GLN A 51 -14.96 -9.50 3.24
N ARG A 52 -14.89 -8.17 3.09
CA ARG A 52 -14.04 -7.50 2.09
C ARG A 52 -13.28 -6.34 2.72
N ALA A 53 -12.07 -6.11 2.24
CA ALA A 53 -11.28 -4.93 2.59
C ALA A 53 -10.47 -4.49 1.37
N GLY A 54 -10.41 -3.19 1.09
CA GLY A 54 -9.47 -2.64 0.11
C GLY A 54 -8.27 -2.04 0.84
N LEU A 55 -7.05 -2.32 0.40
CA LEU A 55 -5.84 -1.67 0.91
C LEU A 55 -5.14 -0.90 -0.20
N ALA A 56 -4.63 0.27 0.16
CA ALA A 56 -3.71 1.05 -0.66
C ALA A 56 -2.35 1.14 0.04
N VAL A 57 -1.29 0.93 -0.72
CA VAL A 57 0.11 0.94 -0.27
C VAL A 57 0.88 1.92 -1.16
N VAL A 58 1.58 2.87 -0.55
CA VAL A 58 2.40 3.86 -1.27
C VAL A 58 3.84 3.83 -0.79
N THR A 59 4.78 4.01 -1.72
CA THR A 59 6.22 4.07 -1.47
C THR A 59 6.92 4.97 -2.49
N ILE A 60 8.15 5.36 -2.20
CA ILE A 60 9.00 6.17 -3.08
C ILE A 60 10.38 5.53 -3.18
N ALA A 61 10.96 5.49 -4.37
CA ALA A 61 12.29 4.94 -4.61
C ALA A 61 13.05 5.71 -5.70
N SER A 62 14.32 5.34 -5.90
CA SER A 62 15.18 5.94 -6.92
C SER A 62 14.67 5.73 -8.33
N ASN A 63 14.13 4.54 -8.61
CA ASN A 63 13.55 4.14 -9.89
C ASN A 63 12.36 3.20 -9.71
N ARG A 64 11.65 2.96 -10.80
CA ARG A 64 10.46 2.10 -10.87
C ARG A 64 10.75 0.63 -10.59
N ASP A 65 11.87 0.08 -11.06
CA ASP A 65 12.20 -1.34 -10.88
C ASP A 65 12.29 -1.73 -9.40
N VAL A 66 12.84 -0.83 -8.55
CA VAL A 66 12.87 -1.04 -7.09
C VAL A 66 11.45 -1.13 -6.51
N ILE A 67 10.53 -0.31 -7.00
CA ILE A 67 9.13 -0.31 -6.56
C ILE A 67 8.40 -1.56 -7.02
N GLU A 68 8.62 -2.01 -8.26
CA GLU A 68 8.00 -3.23 -8.79
C GLU A 68 8.38 -4.46 -7.96
N ASN A 69 9.67 -4.63 -7.67
CA ASN A 69 10.15 -5.69 -6.79
C ASN A 69 9.57 -5.61 -5.37
N LEU A 70 9.44 -4.39 -4.83
CA LEU A 70 8.81 -4.17 -3.52
C LEU A 70 7.32 -4.53 -3.55
N PHE A 71 6.59 -4.16 -4.60
CA PHE A 71 5.17 -4.47 -4.75
C PHE A 71 4.91 -5.96 -4.86
N GLU A 72 5.74 -6.71 -5.58
CA GLU A 72 5.67 -8.17 -5.60
C GLU A 72 5.91 -8.77 -4.22
N THR A 73 6.90 -8.24 -3.49
CA THR A 73 7.19 -8.67 -2.12
C THR A 73 6.02 -8.39 -1.17
N ILE A 74 5.39 -7.22 -1.28
CA ILE A 74 4.24 -6.81 -0.48
C ILE A 74 3.02 -7.65 -0.80
N ARG A 75 2.75 -7.90 -2.09
CA ARG A 75 1.67 -8.79 -2.52
C ARG A 75 1.86 -10.18 -1.91
N SER A 76 3.05 -10.76 -2.05
CA SER A 76 3.36 -12.09 -1.51
C SER A 76 3.25 -12.15 0.02
N GLU A 77 3.71 -11.12 0.74
CA GLU A 77 3.53 -11.05 2.21
C GLU A 77 2.06 -10.90 2.60
N THR A 78 1.29 -10.14 1.84
CA THR A 78 -0.16 -9.97 2.07
C THR A 78 -0.89 -11.29 1.84
N GLU A 79 -0.59 -12.00 0.75
CA GLU A 79 -1.15 -13.33 0.45
C GLU A 79 -0.84 -14.35 1.56
N ARG A 80 0.36 -14.30 2.15
CA ARG A 80 0.72 -15.15 3.31
C ARG A 80 -0.08 -14.85 4.58
N LEU A 81 -0.44 -13.59 4.79
CA LEU A 81 -1.13 -13.13 6.01
C LEU A 81 -2.66 -13.17 5.86
N SER A 82 -3.16 -13.13 4.63
CA SER A 82 -4.58 -13.08 4.33
C SER A 82 -5.23 -14.45 4.52
N PRO A 83 -6.40 -14.55 5.17
CA PRO A 83 -7.17 -15.80 5.29
C PRO A 83 -7.85 -16.20 3.98
N GLY A 84 -7.86 -15.33 2.96
CA GLY A 84 -8.48 -15.59 1.67
C GLY A 84 -7.75 -14.87 0.53
N PRO A 85 -8.31 -14.96 -0.69
CA PRO A 85 -7.70 -14.38 -1.89
C PRO A 85 -7.37 -12.90 -1.74
N VAL A 86 -6.22 -12.53 -2.34
CA VAL A 86 -5.80 -11.15 -2.56
C VAL A 86 -5.97 -10.87 -4.05
N ILE A 87 -6.73 -9.85 -4.40
CA ILE A 87 -7.00 -9.46 -5.79
C ILE A 87 -6.32 -8.12 -6.00
N GLU A 88 -5.27 -8.10 -6.82
CA GLU A 88 -4.66 -6.83 -7.22
C GLU A 88 -5.62 -6.07 -8.13
N THR A 89 -5.83 -4.79 -7.82
CA THR A 89 -6.80 -3.95 -8.53
C THR A 89 -6.11 -2.92 -9.42
N ALA A 90 -5.01 -2.31 -8.94
CA ALA A 90 -4.28 -1.30 -9.70
C ALA A 90 -2.82 -1.13 -9.24
N ARG A 91 -2.00 -0.66 -10.17
CA ARG A 91 -0.66 -0.11 -9.92
C ARG A 91 -0.52 1.20 -10.67
N ASP A 92 -0.18 2.26 -9.94
CA ASP A 92 0.06 3.59 -10.50
C ASP A 92 1.46 4.07 -10.13
N TYR A 93 2.06 4.85 -11.02
CA TYR A 93 3.40 5.40 -10.84
C TYR A 93 3.38 6.90 -11.14
N LEU A 94 4.05 7.67 -10.29
CA LEU A 94 4.32 9.08 -10.49
C LEU A 94 5.83 9.25 -10.60
N GLU A 95 6.31 9.55 -11.80
CA GLU A 95 7.71 9.87 -12.04
C GLU A 95 7.97 11.32 -11.67
N ALA A 96 9.02 11.57 -10.88
CA ALA A 96 9.48 12.93 -10.65
C ALA A 96 10.06 13.48 -11.96
N GLY A 97 9.40 14.49 -12.54
CA GLY A 97 9.93 15.21 -13.70
C GLY A 97 11.19 16.02 -13.35
N GLU A 98 12.01 16.31 -14.37
CA GLU A 98 13.27 17.05 -14.24
C GLU A 98 13.10 18.46 -13.62
N GLY A 99 11.90 19.06 -13.70
CA GLY A 99 11.63 20.42 -13.23
C GLY A 99 11.41 20.61 -11.72
N MET A 100 11.47 19.57 -10.88
CA MET A 100 11.34 19.75 -9.41
C MET A 100 12.62 20.28 -8.74
N ALA A 101 13.77 20.23 -9.44
CA ALA A 101 15.04 20.74 -8.94
C ALA A 101 15.37 22.17 -9.42
N GLU A 102 14.67 22.69 -10.45
CA GLU A 102 15.01 23.98 -11.08
C GLU A 102 14.51 25.21 -10.32
N GLY A 103 13.69 25.05 -9.28
CA GLY A 103 13.20 26.15 -8.42
C GLY A 103 13.61 26.00 -6.95
N TRP A 104 14.69 25.27 -6.69
CA TRP A 104 15.23 25.05 -5.34
C TRP A 104 16.54 25.82 -5.19
N ASP A 105 16.43 27.10 -4.87
CA ASP A 105 17.53 28.06 -4.82
C ASP A 105 18.34 27.95 -3.51
N GLY A 106 17.83 27.17 -2.53
CA GLY A 106 18.53 26.90 -1.26
C GLY A 106 18.69 28.12 -0.33
N GLU A 107 18.25 29.31 -0.73
CA GLU A 107 18.45 30.57 0.00
C GLU A 107 17.30 30.97 0.96
N ASP A 108 16.18 30.24 0.99
CA ASP A 108 14.97 30.65 1.74
C ASP A 108 14.84 30.07 3.18
N TRP A 109 15.91 29.52 3.75
CA TRP A 109 15.92 29.05 5.14
C TRP A 109 17.01 29.73 5.97
N GLU A 110 16.80 31.00 6.31
CA GLU A 110 17.39 31.66 7.49
C GLU A 110 16.31 32.22 8.41
#